data_AF-A0A7Y0Q4L1-F1
#
_entry.id   AF-A0A7Y0Q4L1-F1
#
_cell.length_a   1.000
_cell.length_b   1.000
_cell.length_c   1.000
_cell.angle_alpha   90.00
_cell.angle_beta   90.00
_cell.angle_gamma   90.00
#
_symmetry.space_group_name_H-M   'P 1'
#
loop_
_entity.id
_entity.type
_entity.pdbx_description
1 polymer ?
#
loop_
_entity_poly.entity_id
_entity_poly.type
_entity_poly.pdbx_seq_one_letter_code
_entity_poly.pdbx_strand_id
1 'polypeptide(L)'
;MNKSLTVLLILTLQACVSTEQQAEIDNHTNIVVLKYYPECEYKILGTVTGRSGASEADHNYNENMLFKRTTSFRNAKGTPELAVKQAKERAAKLGADAVAIIDYRATQQRLKLGKGRAVNAEKHTMRVQAIKLCDDATVKINAKNDKPVKYNEHGQRNHGKVFTSTVSFNMHKVDKKKDAQSKGLISENIDINGDVLGMPLGISKKALINQLGVPSAIITVKTHQQALLYGRKHLFFVNQDIVVGYEHTSWFLPPHISNRVSYHDDFDEADITIANELAMENSLQQVVEKLKLIAPKLRGNAITIQNQSHITLLTFIRKRDLYDNVNNYQLNGISVYQRGFQPFNWHKLLAEQPIVPYLDLNKSLLDNKSVIDKSDVIAKLGMPTATIKKSALKDTWVYGEELIIDFLRDGLVKFTLETTNSKYTRQNCTQCLYLGQLKREIPVQYVTTHGQRKMTLESNGFSYLVAFSEGKSPKIDDIKVFLTP
;
A
#
# COMPACT_ATOMS: atom_id res chain seq x y z
N MET A 1 -76.83 -13.44 59.79
CA MET A 1 -77.36 -13.57 58.42
C MET A 1 -77.16 -12.24 57.71
N ASN A 2 -76.55 -12.29 56.52
CA ASN A 2 -76.57 -11.27 55.45
C ASN A 2 -76.03 -9.86 55.76
N LYS A 3 -74.76 -9.59 55.43
CA LYS A 3 -74.31 -9.12 54.09
C LYS A 3 -72.83 -8.74 54.13
N SER A 4 -72.08 -9.28 53.16
CA SER A 4 -70.72 -8.87 52.82
C SER A 4 -70.68 -7.43 52.34
N LEU A 5 -69.73 -6.64 52.85
CA LEU A 5 -69.31 -5.39 52.24
C LEU A 5 -67.78 -5.37 52.19
N THR A 6 -67.27 -5.60 50.98
CA THR A 6 -65.86 -5.48 50.59
C THR A 6 -65.52 -3.99 50.58
N VAL A 7 -64.65 -3.54 51.49
CA VAL A 7 -64.11 -2.18 51.48
C VAL A 7 -62.70 -2.20 50.89
N LEU A 8 -62.62 -1.56 49.73
CA LEU A 8 -61.44 -1.18 48.99
C LEU A 8 -60.66 -0.13 49.80
N LEU A 9 -59.49 -0.47 50.32
CA LEU A 9 -58.60 0.49 50.98
C LEU A 9 -57.49 0.91 50.01
N ILE A 10 -57.72 2.02 49.30
CA ILE A 10 -56.69 2.76 48.57
C ILE A 10 -55.95 3.61 49.61
N LEU A 11 -54.71 3.22 49.91
CA LEU A 11 -53.77 4.00 50.71
C LEU A 11 -52.48 4.17 49.92
N THR A 12 -52.50 5.13 49.00
CA THR A 12 -51.32 5.72 48.39
C THR A 12 -50.61 6.59 49.44
N LEU A 13 -49.66 6.01 50.16
CA LEU A 13 -48.66 6.75 50.92
C LEU A 13 -47.37 6.81 50.10
N GLN A 14 -47.02 8.04 49.73
CA GLN A 14 -45.70 8.42 49.25
C GLN A 14 -44.64 7.95 50.24
N ALA A 15 -43.70 7.15 49.77
CA ALA A 15 -42.35 7.11 50.31
C ALA A 15 -41.41 7.43 49.14
N CYS A 16 -41.01 8.71 49.06
CA CYS A 16 -39.85 9.16 48.33
C CYS A 16 -38.60 8.50 48.92
N VAL A 17 -38.19 7.34 48.40
CA VAL A 17 -36.80 6.87 48.48
C VAL A 17 -36.49 6.16 47.18
N SER A 18 -36.32 6.92 46.10
CA SER A 18 -35.47 6.48 44.99
C SER A 18 -34.09 7.07 45.24
N THR A 19 -33.28 6.35 46.01
CA THR A 19 -31.84 6.41 45.90
C THR A 19 -31.49 6.03 44.46
N GLU A 20 -31.31 7.04 43.59
CA GLU A 20 -30.47 6.93 42.41
C GLU A 20 -29.03 6.71 42.87
N GLN A 21 -28.75 5.47 43.29
CA GLN A 21 -27.43 4.90 43.06
C GLN A 21 -27.35 4.65 41.57
N GLN A 22 -27.01 5.70 40.81
CA GLN A 22 -26.24 5.54 39.59
C GLN A 22 -24.97 4.83 40.01
N ALA A 23 -24.98 3.50 39.86
CA ALA A 23 -23.78 2.78 39.54
C ALA A 23 -23.29 3.40 38.23
N GLU A 24 -22.45 4.43 38.36
CA GLU A 24 -21.52 4.87 37.35
C GLU A 24 -20.56 3.70 37.14
N ILE A 25 -21.07 2.68 36.45
CA ILE A 25 -20.28 1.57 35.95
C ILE A 25 -19.23 2.23 35.08
N ASP A 26 -17.99 1.98 35.46
CA ASP A 26 -16.73 2.47 34.92
C ASP A 26 -16.53 2.03 33.45
N ASN A 27 -17.47 2.42 32.58
CA ASN A 27 -17.57 2.06 31.16
C ASN A 27 -16.56 2.84 30.30
N HIS A 28 -15.73 3.68 30.93
CA HIS A 28 -14.67 4.44 30.29
C HIS A 28 -13.45 3.60 29.89
N THR A 29 -13.44 2.30 30.16
CA THR A 29 -12.28 1.43 29.90
C THR A 29 -12.25 0.81 28.50
N ASN A 30 -13.32 0.88 27.70
CA ASN A 30 -13.39 0.10 26.45
C ASN A 30 -13.08 0.87 25.15
N ILE A 31 -12.44 2.04 25.22
CA ILE A 31 -11.97 2.72 24.00
C ILE A 31 -10.75 1.99 23.43
N VAL A 32 -10.89 1.48 22.21
CA VAL A 32 -9.84 0.73 21.52
C VAL A 32 -8.85 1.69 20.87
N VAL A 33 -7.54 1.42 20.98
CA VAL A 33 -6.53 2.11 20.15
C VAL A 33 -6.45 1.40 18.81
N LEU A 34 -6.68 2.14 17.73
CA LEU A 34 -6.65 1.58 16.40
C LEU A 34 -5.20 1.39 15.90
N LYS A 35 -4.92 0.21 15.38
CA LYS A 35 -3.74 -0.13 14.56
C LYS A 35 -4.04 0.11 13.08
N TYR A 36 -5.27 -0.13 12.66
CA TYR A 36 -5.79 0.10 11.31
C TYR A 36 -7.15 0.78 11.40
N TYR A 37 -7.45 1.68 10.45
CA TYR A 37 -8.80 2.22 10.32
C TYR A 37 -9.75 1.11 9.84
N PRO A 38 -10.99 1.02 10.36
CA PRO A 38 -11.92 -0.04 9.95
C PRO A 38 -12.35 0.12 8.48
N GLU A 39 -12.67 -0.99 7.82
CA GLU A 39 -13.19 -1.03 6.43
C GLU A 39 -14.69 -0.76 6.36
N CYS A 40 -15.18 0.18 7.17
CA CYS A 40 -16.58 0.60 7.19
C CYS A 40 -16.68 2.13 7.22
N GLU A 41 -17.89 2.66 7.09
CA GLU A 41 -18.16 4.09 7.26
C GLU A 41 -18.15 4.47 8.75
N TYR A 42 -16.97 4.82 9.27
CA TYR A 42 -16.81 5.34 10.63
C TYR A 42 -16.92 6.87 10.65
N LYS A 43 -17.24 7.44 11.83
CA LYS A 43 -17.35 8.90 12.01
C LYS A 43 -16.23 9.42 12.90
N ILE A 44 -15.55 10.48 12.46
CA ILE A 44 -14.60 11.22 13.29
C ILE A 44 -15.38 12.26 14.09
N LEU A 45 -15.37 12.14 15.42
CA LEU A 45 -16.09 13.02 16.34
C LEU A 45 -15.29 14.27 16.72
N GLY A 46 -13.99 14.26 16.45
CA GLY A 46 -13.09 15.37 16.71
C GLY A 46 -11.65 14.92 16.93
N THR A 47 -10.82 15.84 17.40
CA THR A 47 -9.45 15.52 17.83
C THR A 47 -9.25 15.88 19.29
N VAL A 48 -8.58 15.00 20.03
CA VAL A 48 -8.24 15.23 21.44
C VAL A 48 -6.75 15.02 21.65
N THR A 49 -6.23 15.59 22.73
CA THR A 49 -4.80 15.49 23.08
C THR A 49 -4.66 14.81 24.43
N GLY A 50 -3.77 13.82 24.54
CA GLY A 50 -3.32 13.26 25.81
C GLY A 50 -1.90 13.71 26.13
N ARG A 51 -1.59 13.93 27.42
CA ARG A 51 -0.26 14.41 27.86
C ARG A 51 0.21 13.61 29.07
N SER A 52 1.48 13.28 29.13
CA SER A 52 2.07 12.66 30.32
C SER A 52 3.45 13.24 30.60
N GLY A 53 3.78 13.41 31.88
CA GLY A 53 4.99 14.09 32.33
C GLY A 53 4.82 15.61 32.45
N ALA A 54 5.89 16.30 32.84
CA ALA A 54 5.88 17.74 33.10
C ALA A 54 6.76 18.51 32.11
N SER A 55 6.31 19.70 31.70
CA SER A 55 7.20 20.73 31.13
C SER A 55 7.76 21.67 32.18
N GLU A 56 8.79 22.45 31.81
CA GLU A 56 9.33 23.50 32.68
C GLU A 56 8.25 24.49 33.12
N ALA A 57 7.32 24.85 32.25
CA ALA A 57 6.16 25.67 32.60
C ALA A 57 5.20 24.96 33.58
N ASP A 58 4.93 23.67 33.37
CA ASP A 58 4.08 22.86 34.27
C ASP A 58 4.75 22.70 35.66
N HIS A 59 6.09 22.66 35.69
CA HIS A 59 6.87 22.61 36.91
C HIS A 59 6.81 23.94 37.68
N ASN A 60 7.11 25.05 37.00
CA ASN A 60 7.16 26.37 37.61
C ASN A 60 5.77 26.82 38.12
N TYR A 61 4.69 26.45 37.41
CA TYR A 61 3.32 26.67 37.88
C TYR A 61 3.02 25.91 39.18
N ASN A 62 3.43 24.63 39.26
CA ASN A 62 3.19 23.79 40.43
C ASN A 62 4.08 24.14 41.62
N GLU A 63 5.35 24.50 41.43
CA GLU A 63 6.20 25.00 42.53
C GLU A 63 5.62 26.29 43.14
N ASN A 64 5.12 27.21 42.31
CA ASN A 64 4.50 28.44 42.82
C ASN A 64 3.15 28.22 43.53
N MET A 65 2.41 27.15 43.19
CA MET A 65 1.13 26.80 43.82
C MET A 65 1.24 25.88 45.05
N LEU A 66 2.32 25.09 45.18
CA LEU A 66 2.43 23.99 46.16
C LEU A 66 3.51 24.19 47.23
N PHE A 67 3.85 25.42 47.61
CA PHE A 67 4.74 25.72 48.75
C PHE A 67 4.25 25.21 50.13
N LYS A 68 3.22 24.38 50.20
CA LYS A 68 2.76 23.72 51.43
C LYS A 68 2.72 22.19 51.25
N ARG A 69 3.78 21.54 51.75
CA ARG A 69 3.90 20.11 52.13
C ARG A 69 4.31 19.10 51.04
N THR A 70 5.57 18.66 51.15
CA THR A 70 6.07 17.26 51.10
C THR A 70 5.47 16.26 50.09
N THR A 71 4.95 16.69 48.95
CA THR A 71 4.64 15.77 47.86
C THR A 71 5.94 15.43 47.14
N SER A 72 6.44 14.21 47.34
CA SER A 72 7.58 13.71 46.59
C SER A 72 7.24 13.76 45.10
N PHE A 73 7.93 14.62 44.34
CA PHE A 73 7.81 14.74 42.89
C PHE A 73 8.34 13.46 42.21
N ARG A 74 7.59 12.36 42.29
CA ARG A 74 8.03 11.05 41.79
C ARG A 74 7.89 10.90 40.27
N ASN A 75 7.09 11.71 39.57
CA ASN A 75 6.76 11.44 38.16
C ASN A 75 7.01 12.65 37.23
N ALA A 76 8.19 13.26 37.29
CA ALA A 76 8.63 14.20 36.23
C ALA A 76 8.83 13.49 34.88
N LYS A 77 8.92 12.16 34.88
CA LYS A 77 8.91 11.30 33.70
C LYS A 77 7.48 10.83 33.41
N GLY A 78 6.92 11.31 32.31
CA GLY A 78 5.70 10.75 31.76
C GLY A 78 5.95 9.39 31.10
N THR A 79 4.86 8.77 30.65
CA THR A 79 4.93 7.58 29.79
C THR A 79 3.93 7.69 28.63
N PRO A 80 4.18 7.02 27.50
CA PRO A 80 3.23 6.93 26.39
C PRO A 80 1.87 6.38 26.83
N GLU A 81 1.85 5.36 27.69
CA GLU A 81 0.63 4.68 28.16
C GLU A 81 -0.29 5.64 28.92
N LEU A 82 0.28 6.50 29.77
CA LEU A 82 -0.47 7.54 30.48
C LEU A 82 -0.99 8.62 29.53
N ALA A 83 -0.23 8.98 28.50
CA ALA A 83 -0.69 9.93 27.48
C ALA A 83 -1.85 9.34 26.67
N VAL A 84 -1.77 8.06 26.25
CA VAL A 84 -2.88 7.35 25.61
C VAL A 84 -4.09 7.28 26.53
N LYS A 85 -3.90 6.96 27.82
CA LYS A 85 -4.99 6.88 28.80
C LYS A 85 -5.76 8.20 28.87
N GLN A 86 -5.06 9.33 29.03
CA GLN A 86 -5.70 10.65 29.02
C GLN A 86 -6.38 10.98 27.69
N ALA A 87 -5.80 10.54 26.57
CA ALA A 87 -6.42 10.74 25.26
C ALA A 87 -7.73 9.93 25.14
N LYS A 88 -7.77 8.68 25.61
CA LYS A 88 -8.98 7.84 25.67
C LYS A 88 -10.04 8.50 26.55
N GLU A 89 -9.71 8.92 27.76
CA GLU A 89 -10.65 9.61 28.67
C GLU A 89 -11.29 10.84 28.01
N ARG A 90 -10.51 11.64 27.29
CA ARG A 90 -11.02 12.81 26.56
C ARG A 90 -11.84 12.43 25.33
N ALA A 91 -11.47 11.37 24.62
CA ALA A 91 -12.24 10.86 23.48
C ALA A 91 -13.59 10.26 23.94
N ALA A 92 -13.63 9.62 25.12
CA ALA A 92 -14.85 9.10 25.71
C ALA A 92 -15.88 10.20 25.96
N LYS A 93 -15.44 11.38 26.40
CA LYS A 93 -16.30 12.56 26.57
C LYS A 93 -16.92 13.06 25.26
N LEU A 94 -16.34 12.70 24.12
CA LEU A 94 -16.90 12.98 22.79
C LEU A 94 -17.81 11.85 22.28
N GLY A 95 -18.00 10.76 23.04
CA GLY A 95 -18.80 9.60 22.64
C GLY A 95 -18.08 8.64 21.68
N ALA A 96 -16.75 8.66 21.66
CA ALA A 96 -15.96 7.78 20.80
C ALA A 96 -15.86 6.34 21.35
N ASP A 97 -15.81 5.39 20.43
CA ASP A 97 -15.59 3.96 20.71
C ASP A 97 -14.11 3.57 20.50
N ALA A 98 -13.40 4.35 19.69
CA ALA A 98 -11.99 4.10 19.37
C ALA A 98 -11.19 5.41 19.22
N VAL A 99 -9.87 5.29 19.29
CA VAL A 99 -8.93 6.38 19.03
C VAL A 99 -7.88 5.98 18.01
N ALA A 100 -7.61 6.88 17.05
CA ALA A 100 -6.49 6.74 16.11
C ALA A 100 -5.42 7.80 16.41
N ILE A 101 -4.19 7.38 16.73
CA ILE A 101 -3.10 8.30 17.06
C ILE A 101 -2.51 8.87 15.78
N ILE A 102 -2.72 10.17 15.55
CA ILE A 102 -2.31 10.89 14.34
C ILE A 102 -1.03 11.70 14.52
N ASP A 103 -0.66 11.99 15.77
CA ASP A 103 0.61 12.63 16.11
C ASP A 103 1.12 12.18 17.49
N TYR A 104 2.43 12.03 17.60
CA TYR A 104 3.11 11.67 18.85
C TYR A 104 4.43 12.42 18.95
N ARG A 105 4.66 13.04 20.10
CA ARG A 105 5.89 13.75 20.42
C ARG A 105 6.36 13.37 21.81
N ALA A 106 7.60 12.91 21.92
CA ALA A 106 8.32 12.77 23.17
C ALA A 106 9.40 13.85 23.25
N THR A 107 9.43 14.60 24.35
CA THR A 107 10.44 15.62 24.61
C THR A 107 11.13 15.33 25.92
N GLN A 108 12.46 15.23 25.89
CA GLN A 108 13.29 15.13 27.08
C GLN A 108 13.88 16.50 27.39
N GLN A 109 13.80 16.91 28.65
CA GLN A 109 14.34 18.19 29.10
C GLN A 109 14.92 18.06 30.49
N ARG A 110 15.95 18.84 30.79
CA ARG A 110 16.53 18.91 32.13
C ARG A 110 15.90 20.07 32.87
N LEU A 111 15.02 19.78 33.81
CA LEU A 111 14.36 20.78 34.65
C LEU A 111 15.31 21.20 35.77
N LYS A 112 15.55 22.50 35.90
CA LYS A 112 16.24 23.06 37.07
C LYS A 112 15.22 23.18 38.21
N LEU A 113 15.50 22.48 39.30
CA LEU A 113 14.78 22.63 40.56
C LEU A 113 15.43 23.75 41.38
N GLY A 114 14.68 24.35 42.31
CA GLY A 114 15.24 25.27 43.29
C GLY A 114 16.46 24.68 44.02
N LYS A 115 17.39 25.53 44.46
CA LYS A 115 18.63 25.17 45.18
C LYS A 115 19.64 24.35 44.37
N GLY A 116 19.73 24.58 43.05
CA GLY A 116 20.77 24.01 42.19
C GLY A 116 20.60 22.53 41.84
N ARG A 117 19.47 21.91 42.20
CA ARG A 117 19.15 20.54 41.81
C ARG A 117 18.59 20.53 40.38
N ALA A 118 18.77 19.43 39.65
CA ALA A 118 18.16 19.28 38.34
C ALA A 118 17.66 17.85 38.15
N VAL A 119 16.51 17.70 37.49
CA VAL A 119 15.91 16.40 37.17
C VAL A 119 15.64 16.30 35.68
N ASN A 120 15.91 15.14 35.10
CA ASN A 120 15.51 14.87 33.72
C ASN A 120 14.01 14.56 33.70
N ALA A 121 13.26 15.41 33.02
CA ALA A 121 11.85 15.21 32.76
C ALA A 121 11.63 14.72 31.33
N GLU A 122 10.59 13.92 31.18
CA GLU A 122 10.18 13.39 29.88
C GLU A 122 8.70 13.67 29.72
N LYS A 123 8.33 14.36 28.64
CA LYS A 123 6.95 14.74 28.34
C LYS A 123 6.51 14.06 27.06
N HIS A 124 5.43 13.31 27.14
CA HIS A 124 4.77 12.67 26.01
C HIS A 124 3.50 13.43 25.68
N THR A 125 3.32 13.80 24.42
CA THR A 125 2.10 14.43 23.90
C THR A 125 1.60 13.61 22.73
N MET A 126 0.33 13.22 22.79
CA MET A 126 -0.35 12.46 21.73
C MET A 126 -1.56 13.24 21.25
N ARG A 127 -1.70 13.39 19.94
CA ARG A 127 -2.93 13.88 19.32
C ARG A 127 -3.63 12.70 18.65
N VAL A 128 -4.90 12.52 18.98
CA VAL A 128 -5.71 11.39 18.49
C VAL A 128 -6.99 11.89 17.87
N GLN A 129 -7.48 11.16 16.86
CA GLN A 129 -8.84 11.28 16.36
C GLN A 129 -9.76 10.43 17.24
N ALA A 130 -10.84 11.03 17.73
CA ALA A 130 -11.91 10.35 18.44
C ALA A 130 -12.88 9.76 17.40
N ILE A 131 -13.05 8.44 17.38
CA ILE A 131 -13.77 7.72 16.33
C ILE A 131 -14.98 7.01 16.91
N LYS A 132 -16.15 7.23 16.31
CA LYS A 132 -17.34 6.39 16.46
C LYS A 132 -17.23 5.26 15.45
N LEU A 133 -17.23 4.01 15.95
CA LEU A 133 -17.22 2.84 15.07
C LEU A 133 -18.59 2.67 14.42
N CYS A 134 -18.63 1.98 13.29
CA CYS A 134 -19.88 1.60 12.64
C CYS A 134 -20.64 0.56 13.47
N ASP A 135 -21.97 0.54 13.37
CA ASP A 135 -22.84 -0.39 14.12
C ASP A 135 -22.81 -1.84 13.61
N ASP A 136 -21.97 -2.13 12.60
CA ASP A 136 -21.86 -3.45 12.00
C ASP A 136 -21.01 -4.39 12.87
N ALA A 137 -21.69 -5.33 13.54
CA ALA A 137 -21.10 -6.35 14.40
C ALA A 137 -20.10 -7.27 13.69
N THR A 138 -20.03 -7.27 12.35
CA THR A 138 -19.11 -8.10 11.57
C THR A 138 -17.73 -7.45 11.37
N VAL A 139 -17.58 -6.16 11.68
CA VAL A 139 -16.33 -5.43 11.46
C VAL A 139 -15.28 -5.82 12.48
N LYS A 140 -14.25 -6.52 12.00
CA LYS A 140 -13.07 -6.89 12.79
C LYS A 140 -12.22 -5.64 13.07
N ILE A 141 -12.39 -5.05 14.25
CA ILE A 141 -11.56 -3.94 14.72
C ILE A 141 -10.09 -4.35 14.70
N ASN A 142 -9.22 -3.48 14.19
CA ASN A 142 -7.78 -3.74 14.02
C ASN A 142 -7.42 -4.91 13.09
N ALA A 143 -8.34 -5.38 12.26
CA ALA A 143 -7.97 -6.23 11.13
C ALA A 143 -6.98 -5.51 10.23
N LYS A 144 -5.95 -6.24 9.78
CA LYS A 144 -4.90 -5.72 8.91
C LYS A 144 -5.51 -5.33 7.55
N ASN A 145 -5.29 -4.09 7.13
CA ASN A 145 -5.71 -3.57 5.83
C ASN A 145 -4.72 -2.50 5.28
N ASP A 146 -5.10 -1.82 4.22
CA ASP A 146 -4.32 -0.81 3.51
C ASP A 146 -4.33 0.59 4.18
N LYS A 147 -5.05 0.75 5.30
CA LYS A 147 -5.22 2.02 6.04
C LYS A 147 -4.68 1.93 7.47
N PRO A 148 -3.35 1.81 7.67
CA PRO A 148 -2.74 1.80 9.00
C PRO A 148 -2.91 3.16 9.68
N VAL A 149 -3.17 3.14 10.99
CA VAL A 149 -3.12 4.35 11.84
C VAL A 149 -1.66 4.74 12.06
N LYS A 150 -1.33 6.03 11.98
CA LYS A 150 0.07 6.50 11.93
C LYS A 150 0.95 6.08 13.11
N TYR A 151 0.41 5.99 14.32
CA TYR A 151 1.15 5.53 15.52
C TYR A 151 0.35 4.49 16.30
N ASN A 152 1.06 3.57 16.97
CA ASN A 152 0.47 2.60 17.91
C ASN A 152 0.38 3.16 19.33
N GLU A 153 -0.16 2.37 20.26
CA GLU A 153 -0.37 2.76 21.67
C GLU A 153 0.91 3.10 22.46
N HIS A 154 2.07 2.66 21.97
CA HIS A 154 3.38 3.00 22.55
C HIS A 154 4.02 4.23 21.89
N GLY A 155 3.32 4.91 20.97
CA GLY A 155 3.84 6.05 20.22
C GLY A 155 4.84 5.66 19.12
N GLN A 156 4.96 4.38 18.79
CA GLN A 156 5.79 3.94 17.67
C GLN A 156 5.04 4.16 16.36
N ARG A 157 5.73 4.63 15.32
CA ARG A 157 5.13 4.85 14.02
C ARG A 157 4.75 3.50 13.40
N ASN A 158 3.48 3.31 13.04
CA ASN A 158 3.10 2.19 12.20
C ASN A 158 3.53 2.53 10.78
N HIS A 159 4.61 1.91 10.35
CA HIS A 159 4.95 1.85 8.94
C HIS A 159 4.00 0.83 8.32
N GLY A 160 2.92 1.32 7.70
CA GLY A 160 2.11 0.49 6.82
C GLY A 160 3.00 -0.36 5.93
N LYS A 161 2.68 -1.64 5.77
CA LYS A 161 3.39 -2.47 4.80
C LYS A 161 3.10 -1.90 3.40
N VAL A 162 4.04 -1.12 2.86
CA VAL A 162 4.05 -0.79 1.43
C VAL A 162 4.71 -1.99 0.76
N PHE A 163 3.89 -2.94 0.32
CA PHE A 163 4.39 -4.01 -0.53
C PHE A 163 4.94 -3.39 -1.80
N THR A 164 6.25 -3.47 -1.98
CA THR A 164 6.89 -3.09 -3.23
C THR A 164 7.04 -4.37 -4.04
N SER A 165 5.99 -4.72 -4.78
CA SER A 165 6.03 -5.87 -5.67
C SER A 165 6.89 -5.52 -6.88
N THR A 166 8.04 -6.18 -7.02
CA THR A 166 8.83 -6.08 -8.25
C THR A 166 8.20 -7.01 -9.28
N VAL A 167 7.61 -6.43 -10.32
CA VAL A 167 6.92 -7.17 -11.36
C VAL A 167 7.87 -7.33 -12.54
N SER A 168 8.14 -8.58 -12.91
CA SER A 168 8.84 -8.93 -14.15
C SER A 168 7.81 -9.37 -15.18
N PHE A 169 7.65 -8.61 -16.26
CA PHE A 169 6.90 -9.01 -17.45
C PHE A 169 7.90 -9.11 -18.62
N ASN A 170 7.67 -10.08 -19.51
CA ASN A 170 8.43 -10.20 -20.75
C ASN A 170 8.00 -9.06 -21.69
N MET A 171 8.56 -7.88 -21.45
CA MET A 171 8.51 -6.77 -22.39
C MET A 171 9.73 -6.89 -23.30
N HIS A 172 9.47 -7.24 -24.55
CA HIS A 172 10.50 -7.17 -25.57
C HIS A 172 10.45 -5.79 -26.19
N LYS A 173 11.53 -5.01 -26.02
CA LYS A 173 11.74 -3.82 -26.83
C LYS A 173 11.90 -4.30 -28.27
N VAL A 174 11.14 -3.70 -29.19
CA VAL A 174 11.30 -4.02 -30.60
C VAL A 174 12.39 -3.12 -31.14
N ASP A 175 13.50 -3.71 -31.57
CA ASP A 175 14.55 -2.95 -32.25
C ASP A 175 13.97 -2.33 -33.51
N LYS A 176 14.04 -0.99 -33.61
CA LYS A 176 13.63 -0.26 -34.81
C LYS A 176 14.53 -0.72 -35.96
N LYS A 177 14.06 -1.67 -36.78
CA LYS A 177 14.69 -1.93 -38.08
C LYS A 177 14.64 -0.61 -38.87
N LYS A 178 15.78 -0.22 -39.45
CA LYS A 178 15.96 1.05 -40.18
C LYS A 178 14.90 1.33 -41.27
N ASP A 179 14.19 0.32 -41.73
CA ASP A 179 13.30 0.41 -42.90
C ASP A 179 11.80 0.51 -42.57
N ALA A 180 11.39 0.42 -41.30
CA ALA A 180 9.99 0.63 -40.92
C ALA A 180 9.76 2.10 -40.54
N GLN A 181 9.74 2.99 -41.53
CA GLN A 181 9.28 4.37 -41.31
C GLN A 181 7.82 4.33 -40.85
N SER A 182 7.56 4.88 -39.66
CA SER A 182 6.21 5.23 -39.22
C SER A 182 5.61 6.19 -40.24
N LYS A 183 4.33 5.99 -40.60
CA LYS A 183 3.59 6.98 -41.40
C LYS A 183 2.99 8.10 -40.53
N GLY A 184 3.26 8.07 -39.22
CA GLY A 184 2.61 8.92 -38.24
C GLY A 184 1.17 8.48 -37.91
N LEU A 185 0.52 9.23 -37.03
CA LEU A 185 -0.90 9.07 -36.77
C LEU A 185 -1.72 9.47 -38.01
N ILE A 186 -2.70 8.64 -38.41
CA ILE A 186 -3.66 9.02 -39.46
C ILE A 186 -4.60 10.11 -38.93
N SER A 187 -4.96 10.00 -37.65
CA SER A 187 -5.89 10.87 -36.95
C SER A 187 -5.55 10.88 -35.46
N GLU A 188 -5.81 12.00 -34.81
CA GLU A 188 -5.74 12.15 -33.35
C GLU A 188 -7.11 11.92 -32.69
N ASN A 189 -8.09 11.44 -33.43
CA ASN A 189 -9.44 11.16 -32.92
C ASN A 189 -9.65 9.69 -32.54
N ILE A 190 -10.40 9.48 -31.46
CA ILE A 190 -10.93 8.18 -31.06
C ILE A 190 -12.46 8.25 -31.11
N ASP A 191 -13.07 7.50 -32.02
CA ASP A 191 -14.50 7.33 -32.08
C ASP A 191 -14.97 6.31 -31.03
N ILE A 192 -16.04 6.66 -30.32
CA ILE A 192 -16.73 5.78 -29.38
C ILE A 192 -17.34 4.53 -30.05
N ASN A 193 -17.39 4.50 -31.38
CA ASN A 193 -17.92 3.42 -32.22
C ASN A 193 -16.88 2.44 -32.75
N GLY A 194 -15.61 2.55 -32.34
CA GLY A 194 -14.59 1.55 -32.65
C GLY A 194 -13.61 1.96 -33.75
N ASP A 195 -13.67 3.19 -34.26
CA ASP A 195 -12.58 3.77 -35.06
C ASP A 195 -11.59 4.47 -34.12
N VAL A 196 -10.34 4.05 -34.15
CA VAL A 196 -9.28 4.48 -33.24
C VAL A 196 -8.12 5.00 -34.07
N LEU A 197 -7.86 6.31 -33.99
CA LEU A 197 -6.77 6.98 -34.71
C LEU A 197 -6.84 6.74 -36.23
N GLY A 198 -8.07 6.70 -36.78
CA GLY A 198 -8.34 6.47 -38.20
C GLY A 198 -8.28 5.00 -38.63
N MET A 199 -8.35 4.06 -37.68
CA MET A 199 -8.41 2.63 -37.96
C MET A 199 -9.54 1.94 -37.20
N PRO A 200 -10.37 1.13 -37.87
CA PRO A 200 -11.39 0.35 -37.20
C PRO A 200 -10.77 -0.78 -36.37
N LEU A 201 -11.36 -1.10 -35.22
CA LEU A 201 -11.14 -2.38 -34.55
C LEU A 201 -11.53 -3.54 -35.49
N GLY A 202 -10.83 -4.67 -35.37
CA GLY A 202 -11.00 -5.85 -36.22
C GLY A 202 -9.96 -5.97 -37.33
N ILE A 203 -9.10 -4.96 -37.55
CA ILE A 203 -7.98 -5.08 -38.47
C ILE A 203 -6.93 -6.08 -37.96
N SER A 204 -6.13 -6.60 -38.88
CA SER A 204 -5.00 -7.45 -38.50
C SER A 204 -3.90 -6.66 -37.79
N LYS A 205 -3.16 -7.31 -36.89
CA LYS A 205 -1.93 -6.78 -36.28
C LYS A 205 -0.93 -6.30 -37.32
N LYS A 206 -0.81 -7.01 -38.45
CA LYS A 206 0.07 -6.62 -39.55
C LYS A 206 -0.38 -5.29 -40.18
N ALA A 207 -1.68 -5.12 -40.41
CA ALA A 207 -2.22 -3.87 -40.93
C ALA A 207 -1.97 -2.70 -39.96
N LEU A 208 -2.18 -2.92 -38.65
CA LEU A 208 -1.88 -1.93 -37.61
C LEU A 208 -0.41 -1.49 -37.65
N ILE A 209 0.53 -2.46 -37.65
CA ILE A 209 1.97 -2.16 -37.67
C ILE A 209 2.41 -1.50 -38.98
N ASN A 210 1.83 -1.91 -40.11
CA ASN A 210 2.13 -1.28 -41.40
C ASN A 210 1.67 0.19 -41.44
N GLN A 211 0.68 0.55 -40.62
CA GLN A 211 0.10 1.88 -40.59
C GLN A 211 0.77 2.77 -39.55
N LEU A 212 0.85 2.30 -38.30
CA LEU A 212 1.40 3.05 -37.16
C LEU A 212 2.92 2.88 -36.98
N GLY A 213 3.54 2.01 -37.76
CA GLY A 213 4.93 1.63 -37.57
C GLY A 213 5.12 0.61 -36.45
N VAL A 214 6.37 0.51 -35.97
CA VAL A 214 6.75 -0.46 -34.94
C VAL A 214 6.33 0.03 -33.56
N PRO A 215 5.62 -0.78 -32.75
CA PRO A 215 5.25 -0.40 -31.40
C PRO A 215 6.49 -0.21 -30.50
N SER A 216 6.40 0.74 -29.57
CA SER A 216 7.44 0.99 -28.56
C SER A 216 7.68 -0.23 -27.66
N ALA A 217 6.64 -1.02 -27.37
CA ALA A 217 6.76 -2.26 -26.62
C ALA A 217 5.66 -3.26 -27.00
N ILE A 218 5.96 -4.55 -26.87
CA ILE A 218 4.98 -5.63 -26.98
C ILE A 218 4.89 -6.37 -25.65
N ILE A 219 3.67 -6.51 -25.15
CA ILE A 219 3.36 -7.15 -23.88
C ILE A 219 2.57 -8.42 -24.18
N THR A 220 3.12 -9.58 -23.87
CA THR A 220 2.42 -10.86 -24.06
C THR A 220 1.68 -11.23 -22.80
N VAL A 221 0.36 -11.33 -22.88
CA VAL A 221 -0.54 -11.54 -21.73
C VAL A 221 -0.85 -13.02 -21.55
N LYS A 222 -1.21 -13.68 -22.65
CA LYS A 222 -1.52 -15.12 -22.75
C LYS A 222 -1.11 -15.62 -24.12
N THR A 223 -1.15 -16.94 -24.31
CA THR A 223 -1.04 -17.55 -25.64
C THR A 223 -2.08 -16.92 -26.56
N HIS A 224 -1.62 -16.22 -27.60
CA HIS A 224 -2.42 -15.44 -28.58
C HIS A 224 -3.02 -14.10 -28.13
N GLN A 225 -2.75 -13.64 -26.91
CA GLN A 225 -3.19 -12.31 -26.46
C GLN A 225 -1.98 -11.41 -26.20
N GLN A 226 -1.93 -10.28 -26.91
CA GLN A 226 -0.86 -9.29 -26.80
C GLN A 226 -1.44 -7.90 -26.59
N ALA A 227 -0.63 -7.01 -26.02
CA ALA A 227 -0.86 -5.58 -26.04
C ALA A 227 0.34 -4.90 -26.70
N LEU A 228 0.08 -4.05 -27.69
CA LEU A 228 1.07 -3.29 -28.44
C LEU A 228 1.02 -1.85 -27.93
N LEU A 229 2.09 -1.40 -27.30
CA LEU A 229 2.22 -0.06 -26.75
C LEU A 229 2.90 0.86 -27.78
N TYR A 230 2.25 1.96 -28.12
CA TYR A 230 2.81 3.04 -28.93
C TYR A 230 2.97 4.29 -28.05
N GLY A 231 4.17 4.88 -28.08
CA GLY A 231 4.56 5.88 -27.08
C GLY A 231 4.41 5.33 -25.66
N ARG A 232 3.86 6.14 -24.76
CA ARG A 232 3.59 5.80 -23.36
C ARG A 232 2.10 5.82 -23.02
N LYS A 233 1.26 6.28 -23.96
CA LYS A 233 -0.16 6.60 -23.77
C LYS A 233 -1.13 5.81 -24.66
N HIS A 234 -0.66 4.96 -25.58
CA HIS A 234 -1.52 4.23 -26.52
C HIS A 234 -1.32 2.73 -26.45
N LEU A 235 -2.36 1.99 -26.07
CA LEU A 235 -2.29 0.54 -25.93
C LEU A 235 -3.31 -0.15 -26.84
N PHE A 236 -2.85 -0.93 -27.81
CA PHE A 236 -3.70 -1.74 -28.68
C PHE A 236 -3.72 -3.20 -28.24
N PHE A 237 -4.90 -3.76 -28.05
CA PHE A 237 -5.09 -5.16 -27.67
C PHE A 237 -5.25 -6.01 -28.91
N VAL A 238 -4.45 -7.06 -28.99
CA VAL A 238 -4.47 -8.04 -30.08
C VAL A 238 -4.84 -9.41 -29.53
N ASN A 239 -5.83 -10.04 -30.14
CA ASN A 239 -6.21 -11.44 -29.87
C ASN A 239 -6.22 -12.20 -31.19
N GLN A 240 -5.47 -13.31 -31.28
CA GLN A 240 -5.35 -14.11 -32.50
C GLN A 240 -5.00 -13.26 -33.74
N ASP A 241 -4.03 -12.35 -33.61
CA ASP A 241 -3.60 -11.40 -34.65
C ASP A 241 -4.66 -10.39 -35.13
N ILE A 242 -5.78 -10.26 -34.44
CA ILE A 242 -6.81 -9.24 -34.68
C ILE A 242 -6.77 -8.17 -33.59
N VAL A 243 -6.86 -6.90 -33.97
CA VAL A 243 -6.98 -5.78 -33.02
C VAL A 243 -8.40 -5.76 -32.46
N VAL A 244 -8.54 -6.09 -31.18
CA VAL A 244 -9.84 -6.27 -30.50
C VAL A 244 -10.15 -5.16 -29.50
N GLY A 245 -9.20 -4.27 -29.24
CA GLY A 245 -9.44 -3.13 -28.38
C GLY A 245 -8.29 -2.14 -28.35
N TYR A 246 -8.54 -1.03 -27.68
CA TYR A 246 -7.63 0.09 -27.53
C TYR A 246 -7.86 0.80 -26.20
N GLU A 247 -6.79 1.32 -25.61
CA GLU A 247 -6.88 2.23 -24.49
C GLU A 247 -5.93 3.43 -24.67
N HIS A 248 -6.41 4.60 -24.24
CA HIS A 248 -5.63 5.81 -24.04
C HIS A 248 -5.77 6.30 -22.59
N THR A 249 -4.67 6.36 -21.85
CA THR A 249 -4.62 6.95 -20.51
C THR A 249 -3.20 7.41 -20.18
N SER A 250 -3.10 8.34 -19.24
CA SER A 250 -1.83 8.87 -18.76
C SER A 250 -0.98 7.83 -18.01
N TRP A 251 -1.57 6.73 -17.53
CA TRP A 251 -0.90 5.80 -16.61
C TRP A 251 -1.35 4.32 -16.77
N PHE A 252 -0.94 3.61 -17.82
CA PHE A 252 -1.09 2.14 -17.86
C PHE A 252 -0.01 1.43 -17.07
N LEU A 253 1.20 1.96 -17.16
CA LEU A 253 2.39 1.41 -16.56
C LEU A 253 2.80 2.32 -15.39
N PRO A 254 3.29 1.73 -14.28
CA PRO A 254 3.93 2.50 -13.24
C PRO A 254 5.00 3.44 -13.82
N PRO A 255 5.17 4.67 -13.27
CA PRO A 255 6.06 5.68 -13.85
C PRO A 255 7.48 5.15 -14.14
N HIS A 256 8.04 4.35 -13.24
CA HIS A 256 9.38 3.78 -13.38
C HIS A 256 9.53 2.78 -14.55
N ILE A 257 8.44 2.11 -14.93
CA ILE A 257 8.39 1.25 -16.13
C ILE A 257 8.15 2.09 -17.37
N SER A 258 7.19 3.02 -17.30
CA SER A 258 6.86 3.91 -18.43
C SER A 258 8.09 4.68 -18.91
N ASN A 259 8.94 5.15 -17.98
CA ASN A 259 10.20 5.83 -18.29
C ASN A 259 11.26 4.96 -18.99
N ARG A 260 11.10 3.63 -19.04
CA ARG A 260 11.97 2.74 -19.83
C ARG A 260 11.52 2.64 -21.28
N VAL A 261 10.29 3.05 -21.57
CA VAL A 261 9.76 3.14 -22.93
C VAL A 261 10.25 4.45 -23.52
N SER A 262 10.92 4.37 -24.67
CA SER A 262 11.44 5.56 -25.34
C SER A 262 10.29 6.49 -25.74
N TYR A 263 10.54 7.80 -25.58
CA TYR A 263 9.65 8.84 -26.05
C TYR A 263 9.34 8.66 -27.54
N HIS A 264 8.10 8.91 -27.92
CA HIS A 264 7.69 8.87 -29.32
C HIS A 264 6.85 10.10 -29.65
N ASP A 265 7.43 11.08 -30.34
CA ASP A 265 6.83 12.38 -30.64
C ASP A 265 5.39 12.26 -31.16
N ASP A 266 5.17 11.50 -32.25
CA ASP A 266 3.84 11.31 -32.85
C ASP A 266 2.75 10.77 -31.91
N PHE A 267 3.10 10.06 -30.83
CA PHE A 267 2.12 9.43 -29.92
C PHE A 267 2.10 10.12 -28.56
N ASP A 268 3.25 10.55 -28.03
CA ASP A 268 3.32 11.14 -26.70
C ASP A 268 2.84 12.60 -26.68
N GLU A 269 2.96 13.31 -27.82
CA GLU A 269 2.54 14.70 -28.04
C GLU A 269 1.18 14.83 -28.74
N ALA A 270 0.57 13.73 -29.18
CA ALA A 270 -0.70 13.77 -29.90
C ALA A 270 -1.82 14.38 -29.03
N ASP A 271 -2.51 15.39 -29.57
CA ASP A 271 -3.63 16.06 -28.92
C ASP A 271 -4.93 15.27 -29.12
N ILE A 272 -5.01 14.15 -28.42
CA ILE A 272 -6.08 13.18 -28.60
C ILE A 272 -7.46 13.79 -28.30
N THR A 273 -8.35 13.68 -29.29
CA THR A 273 -9.76 14.01 -29.19
C THR A 273 -10.63 12.75 -29.19
N ILE A 274 -11.83 12.84 -28.62
CA ILE A 274 -12.84 11.80 -28.62
C ILE A 274 -14.05 12.31 -29.38
N ALA A 275 -14.51 11.53 -30.36
CA ALA A 275 -15.60 11.87 -31.27
C ALA A 275 -15.44 13.27 -31.91
N ASN A 276 -14.20 13.71 -32.17
CA ASN A 276 -13.80 15.01 -32.72
C ASN A 276 -14.23 16.24 -31.90
N GLU A 277 -14.80 16.05 -30.70
CA GLU A 277 -15.38 17.14 -29.92
C GLU A 277 -14.77 17.26 -28.52
N LEU A 278 -14.37 16.14 -27.93
CA LEU A 278 -13.93 16.08 -26.54
C LEU A 278 -12.41 16.00 -26.47
N ALA A 279 -11.80 16.99 -25.83
CA ALA A 279 -10.41 16.90 -25.43
C ALA A 279 -10.30 16.17 -24.09
N MET A 280 -9.11 15.64 -23.80
CA MET A 280 -8.76 15.25 -22.44
C MET A 280 -8.97 16.43 -21.48
N GLU A 281 -9.17 16.12 -20.20
CA GLU A 281 -9.50 17.07 -19.13
C GLU A 281 -10.88 17.75 -19.19
N ASN A 282 -11.66 17.54 -20.26
CA ASN A 282 -13.06 18.00 -20.32
C ASN A 282 -13.85 17.49 -19.10
N SER A 283 -14.70 18.33 -18.55
CA SER A 283 -15.48 17.99 -17.36
C SER A 283 -16.50 16.90 -17.68
N LEU A 284 -16.93 16.17 -16.64
CA LEU A 284 -18.01 15.20 -16.76
C LEU A 284 -19.25 15.80 -17.43
N GLN A 285 -19.64 17.02 -17.07
CA GLN A 285 -20.78 17.70 -17.68
C GLN A 285 -20.58 17.94 -19.18
N GLN A 286 -19.42 18.44 -19.59
CA GLN A 286 -19.09 18.65 -21.00
C GLN A 286 -19.12 17.34 -21.79
N VAL A 287 -18.63 16.25 -21.21
CA VAL A 287 -18.67 14.91 -21.82
C VAL A 287 -20.12 14.45 -22.03
N VAL A 288 -20.97 14.58 -21.01
CA VAL A 288 -22.39 14.19 -21.08
C VAL A 288 -23.13 15.00 -22.15
N GLU A 289 -22.87 16.31 -22.22
CA GLU A 289 -23.50 17.23 -23.16
C GLU A 289 -23.09 16.95 -24.61
N LYS A 290 -21.78 16.94 -24.90
CA LYS A 290 -21.24 16.74 -26.26
C LYS A 290 -21.60 15.38 -26.84
N LEU A 291 -21.51 14.32 -26.03
CA LEU A 291 -21.90 12.97 -26.46
C LEU A 291 -23.41 12.70 -26.36
N LYS A 292 -24.22 13.70 -25.93
CA LYS A 292 -25.68 13.60 -25.78
C LYS A 292 -26.11 12.36 -25.00
N LEU A 293 -25.40 12.06 -23.90
CA LEU A 293 -25.65 10.85 -23.11
C LEU A 293 -26.92 11.02 -22.27
N ILE A 294 -27.86 10.08 -22.42
CA ILE A 294 -29.11 10.07 -21.66
C ILE A 294 -28.88 9.38 -20.30
N ALA A 295 -28.95 10.16 -19.21
CA ALA A 295 -28.82 9.69 -17.83
C ALA A 295 -27.62 8.75 -17.58
N PRO A 296 -26.38 9.15 -17.92
CA PRO A 296 -25.21 8.29 -17.78
C PRO A 296 -24.94 7.98 -16.30
N LYS A 297 -24.66 6.71 -16.00
CA LYS A 297 -24.28 6.28 -14.65
C LYS A 297 -22.76 6.27 -14.52
N LEU A 298 -22.23 7.12 -13.64
CA LEU A 298 -20.83 7.07 -13.23
C LEU A 298 -20.66 5.92 -12.21
N ARG A 299 -19.91 4.87 -12.59
CA ARG A 299 -19.58 3.75 -11.70
C ARG A 299 -18.10 3.78 -11.37
N GLY A 300 -17.77 3.90 -10.09
CA GLY A 300 -16.42 4.27 -9.69
C GLY A 300 -16.11 5.67 -10.21
N ASN A 301 -15.27 5.77 -11.24
CA ASN A 301 -15.02 7.00 -11.97
C ASN A 301 -15.10 6.78 -13.49
N ALA A 302 -15.98 5.90 -13.95
CA ALA A 302 -16.12 5.61 -15.37
C ALA A 302 -17.58 5.67 -15.84
N ILE A 303 -17.78 6.16 -17.06
CA ILE A 303 -19.01 6.00 -17.83
C ILE A 303 -18.79 4.88 -18.84
N THR A 304 -19.72 3.93 -18.91
CA THR A 304 -19.72 2.89 -19.94
C THR A 304 -20.78 3.21 -20.99
N ILE A 305 -20.36 3.27 -22.25
CA ILE A 305 -21.21 3.41 -23.43
C ILE A 305 -21.17 2.07 -24.16
N GLN A 306 -22.33 1.50 -24.46
CA GLN A 306 -22.44 0.23 -25.16
C GLN A 306 -23.20 0.44 -26.47
N ASN A 307 -22.61 -0.02 -27.56
CA ASN A 307 -23.28 -0.12 -28.86
C ASN A 307 -23.33 -1.60 -29.28
N GLN A 308 -23.72 -1.89 -30.52
CA GLN A 308 -23.96 -3.26 -30.96
C GLN A 308 -22.68 -4.10 -30.97
N SER A 309 -21.57 -3.52 -31.42
CA SER A 309 -20.29 -4.19 -31.68
C SER A 309 -19.17 -3.85 -30.69
N HIS A 310 -19.30 -2.77 -29.92
CA HIS A 310 -18.25 -2.26 -29.05
C HIS A 310 -18.74 -1.84 -27.65
N ILE A 311 -17.78 -1.72 -26.75
CA ILE A 311 -17.95 -1.16 -25.42
C ILE A 311 -16.89 -0.08 -25.25
N THR A 312 -17.34 1.13 -24.95
CA THR A 312 -16.48 2.29 -24.71
C THR A 312 -16.56 2.68 -23.23
N LEU A 313 -15.40 2.84 -22.58
CA LEU A 313 -15.30 3.30 -21.21
C LEU A 313 -14.60 4.65 -21.21
N LEU A 314 -15.28 5.67 -20.70
CA LEU A 314 -14.70 6.98 -20.45
C LEU A 314 -14.33 7.05 -18.98
N THR A 315 -13.05 7.26 -18.69
CA THR A 315 -12.51 7.27 -17.33
C THR A 315 -12.22 8.70 -16.88
N PHE A 316 -12.54 8.97 -15.61
CA PHE A 316 -12.44 10.29 -15.02
C PHE A 316 -11.49 10.28 -13.83
N ILE A 317 -10.73 11.36 -13.65
CA ILE A 317 -10.03 11.65 -12.41
C ILE A 317 -10.89 12.61 -11.59
N ARG A 318 -11.06 12.29 -10.30
CA ARG A 318 -11.63 13.19 -9.32
C ARG A 318 -10.56 14.19 -8.88
N LYS A 319 -10.67 15.44 -9.32
CA LYS A 319 -9.92 16.57 -8.76
C LYS A 319 -10.74 17.16 -7.61
N ARG A 320 -10.16 17.19 -6.41
CA ARG A 320 -10.68 18.01 -5.30
C ARG A 320 -9.93 19.32 -5.32
N ASP A 321 -10.66 20.41 -5.36
CA ASP A 321 -10.06 21.70 -5.04
C ASP A 321 -9.72 21.71 -3.53
N LEU A 322 -8.64 22.37 -3.16
CA LEU A 322 -8.23 22.48 -1.75
C LEU A 322 -9.17 23.40 -0.97
N TYR A 323 -9.88 24.29 -1.68
CA TYR A 323 -10.74 25.32 -1.09
C TYR A 323 -12.22 24.97 -1.17
N ASP A 324 -12.64 24.27 -2.23
CA ASP A 324 -14.02 23.84 -2.43
C ASP A 324 -14.15 22.33 -2.30
N ASN A 325 -15.03 21.87 -1.39
CA ASN A 325 -15.39 20.45 -1.23
C ASN A 325 -16.14 19.86 -2.44
N VAL A 326 -16.20 20.58 -3.56
CA VAL A 326 -16.85 20.16 -4.80
C VAL A 326 -15.96 19.14 -5.51
N ASN A 327 -16.58 18.02 -5.90
CA ASN A 327 -15.90 16.98 -6.63
C ASN A 327 -15.98 17.27 -8.13
N ASN A 328 -14.87 17.72 -8.70
CA ASN A 328 -14.75 17.93 -10.13
C ASN A 328 -14.20 16.67 -10.78
N TYR A 329 -14.94 16.13 -11.74
CA TYR A 329 -14.52 14.96 -12.52
C TYR A 329 -14.07 15.44 -13.90
N GLN A 330 -12.83 15.09 -14.26
CA GLN A 330 -12.24 15.42 -15.55
C GLN A 330 -11.89 14.15 -16.31
N LEU A 331 -12.22 14.13 -17.59
CA LEU A 331 -11.89 13.04 -18.49
C LEU A 331 -10.36 12.85 -18.52
N ASN A 332 -9.90 11.62 -18.26
CA ASN A 332 -8.48 11.30 -18.21
C ASN A 332 -8.10 10.11 -19.10
N GLY A 333 -9.08 9.39 -19.64
CA GLY A 333 -8.79 8.31 -20.55
C GLY A 333 -10.03 7.72 -21.18
N ILE A 334 -9.80 6.94 -22.23
CA ILE A 334 -10.81 6.24 -23.00
C ILE A 334 -10.32 4.82 -23.29
N SER A 335 -11.23 3.87 -23.20
CA SER A 335 -11.02 2.49 -23.62
C SER A 335 -12.11 2.10 -24.59
N VAL A 336 -11.77 1.47 -25.70
CA VAL A 336 -12.73 0.99 -26.70
C VAL A 336 -12.42 -0.47 -26.99
N TYR A 337 -13.40 -1.36 -26.80
CA TYR A 337 -13.22 -2.79 -27.00
C TYR A 337 -14.32 -3.36 -27.88
N GLN A 338 -14.00 -4.40 -28.65
CA GLN A 338 -15.02 -5.25 -29.24
C GLN A 338 -15.86 -5.94 -28.16
N ARG A 339 -17.15 -6.03 -28.39
CA ARG A 339 -18.08 -6.64 -27.44
C ARG A 339 -17.69 -8.10 -27.17
N GLY A 340 -17.66 -8.48 -25.89
CA GLY A 340 -17.24 -9.81 -25.46
C GLY A 340 -15.74 -9.95 -25.20
N PHE A 341 -14.90 -9.03 -25.69
CA PHE A 341 -13.52 -8.94 -25.25
C PHE A 341 -13.46 -8.41 -23.81
N GLN A 342 -12.66 -9.05 -22.98
CA GLN A 342 -12.37 -8.61 -21.62
C GLN A 342 -10.90 -8.21 -21.58
N PRO A 343 -10.57 -6.92 -21.40
CA PRO A 343 -9.19 -6.51 -21.22
C PRO A 343 -8.63 -7.20 -19.98
N PHE A 344 -7.35 -7.52 -20.01
CA PHE A 344 -6.71 -8.05 -18.82
C PHE A 344 -6.57 -6.91 -17.80
N ASN A 345 -6.88 -7.21 -16.54
CA ASN A 345 -6.66 -6.26 -15.47
C ASN A 345 -5.20 -6.38 -15.04
N TRP A 346 -4.41 -5.30 -15.19
CA TRP A 346 -3.03 -5.24 -14.75
C TRP A 346 -2.88 -5.74 -13.31
N HIS A 347 -3.69 -5.25 -12.38
CA HIS A 347 -3.66 -5.68 -10.97
C HIS A 347 -3.90 -7.19 -10.80
N LYS A 348 -4.81 -7.76 -11.61
CA LYS A 348 -5.06 -9.20 -11.58
C LYS A 348 -3.88 -9.98 -12.16
N LEU A 349 -3.31 -9.52 -13.27
CA LEU A 349 -2.08 -10.09 -13.82
C LEU A 349 -0.95 -10.03 -12.76
N LEU A 350 -0.79 -8.89 -12.07
CA LEU A 350 0.18 -8.71 -11.00
C LEU A 350 -0.07 -9.63 -9.80
N ALA A 351 -1.33 -9.84 -9.43
CA ALA A 351 -1.72 -10.71 -8.32
C ALA A 351 -1.59 -12.20 -8.67
N GLU A 352 -1.72 -12.56 -9.94
CA GLU A 352 -1.65 -13.94 -10.44
C GLU A 352 -0.22 -14.37 -10.81
N GLN A 353 0.73 -13.43 -10.95
CA GLN A 353 2.15 -13.77 -11.08
C GLN A 353 2.68 -14.21 -9.71
N PRO A 354 3.06 -15.49 -9.52
CA PRO A 354 3.65 -15.92 -8.28
C PRO A 354 5.01 -15.25 -8.13
N ILE A 355 5.09 -14.27 -7.22
CA ILE A 355 6.35 -13.72 -6.76
C ILE A 355 6.98 -14.82 -5.90
N VAL A 356 7.80 -15.67 -6.52
CA VAL A 356 8.65 -16.59 -5.76
C VAL A 356 10.01 -15.92 -5.66
N PRO A 357 10.41 -15.44 -4.48
CA PRO A 357 11.80 -15.06 -4.27
C PRO A 357 12.67 -16.29 -4.47
N TYR A 358 13.52 -16.26 -5.49
CA TYR A 358 14.51 -17.31 -5.75
C TYR A 358 15.90 -16.68 -5.87
N LEU A 359 16.90 -17.46 -5.49
CA LEU A 359 18.30 -17.12 -5.64
C LEU A 359 18.91 -18.03 -6.70
N ASP A 360 19.35 -17.44 -7.81
CA ASP A 360 20.09 -18.14 -8.86
C ASP A 360 21.54 -18.32 -8.41
N LEU A 361 22.00 -19.55 -8.25
CA LEU A 361 23.36 -19.83 -7.76
C LEU A 361 24.44 -19.52 -8.80
N ASN A 362 24.07 -19.34 -10.07
CA ASN A 362 24.98 -18.98 -11.15
C ASN A 362 25.05 -17.46 -11.39
N LYS A 363 24.04 -16.72 -10.95
CA LYS A 363 24.00 -15.26 -11.06
C LYS A 363 24.11 -14.68 -9.67
N SER A 364 25.27 -14.08 -9.37
CA SER A 364 25.35 -13.22 -8.19
C SER A 364 24.21 -12.19 -8.24
N LEU A 365 23.48 -12.04 -7.13
CA LEU A 365 22.34 -11.11 -7.01
C LEU A 365 22.72 -9.68 -7.42
N LEU A 366 24.00 -9.35 -7.28
CA LEU A 366 24.65 -8.09 -7.56
C LEU A 366 25.96 -8.47 -8.26
N ASP A 367 26.19 -8.00 -9.48
CA ASP A 367 27.31 -8.38 -10.37
C ASP A 367 28.63 -8.59 -9.61
N ASN A 368 29.49 -9.55 -10.02
CA ASN A 368 30.75 -10.02 -9.38
C ASN A 368 31.71 -8.91 -8.87
N LYS A 369 31.26 -8.09 -7.95
CA LYS A 369 32.00 -7.05 -7.25
C LYS A 369 32.38 -7.64 -5.91
N SER A 370 33.67 -7.55 -5.58
CA SER A 370 34.20 -7.94 -4.28
C SER A 370 33.62 -7.10 -3.13
N VAL A 371 33.10 -5.90 -3.45
CA VAL A 371 32.40 -5.03 -2.50
C VAL A 371 31.13 -4.53 -3.16
N ILE A 372 30.00 -4.87 -2.56
CA ILE A 372 28.69 -4.35 -2.91
C ILE A 372 28.39 -3.24 -1.91
N ASP A 373 28.18 -2.02 -2.37
CA ASP A 373 27.82 -0.92 -1.48
C ASP A 373 26.31 -0.63 -1.43
N LYS A 374 25.91 0.26 -0.53
CA LYS A 374 24.52 0.73 -0.39
C LYS A 374 23.94 1.30 -1.68
N SER A 375 24.75 1.99 -2.47
CA SER A 375 24.30 2.63 -3.72
C SER A 375 24.01 1.60 -4.80
N ASP A 376 24.82 0.53 -4.88
CA ASP A 376 24.58 -0.62 -5.76
C ASP A 376 23.23 -1.28 -5.43
N VAL A 377 22.96 -1.49 -4.14
CA VAL A 377 21.69 -2.06 -3.66
C VAL A 377 20.51 -1.15 -4.00
N ILE A 378 20.64 0.17 -3.81
CA ILE A 378 19.58 1.13 -4.18
C ILE A 378 19.33 1.15 -5.69
N ALA A 379 20.39 1.14 -6.49
CA ALA A 379 20.27 1.15 -7.95
C ALA A 379 19.50 -0.09 -8.47
N LYS A 380 19.66 -1.23 -7.78
CA LYS A 380 19.03 -2.50 -8.16
C LYS A 380 17.63 -2.69 -7.57
N LEU A 381 17.48 -2.43 -6.27
CA LEU A 381 16.29 -2.79 -5.49
C LEU A 381 15.42 -1.57 -5.12
N GLY A 382 15.90 -0.35 -5.37
CA GLY A 382 15.28 0.87 -4.87
C GLY A 382 15.59 1.14 -3.40
N MET A 383 14.85 2.06 -2.78
CA MET A 383 15.02 2.39 -1.36
C MET A 383 14.45 1.31 -0.45
N PRO A 384 15.08 1.01 0.70
CA PRO A 384 14.55 0.02 1.63
C PRO A 384 13.23 0.46 2.26
N THR A 385 12.38 -0.50 2.59
CA THR A 385 11.14 -0.28 3.34
C THR A 385 11.42 0.23 4.76
N ALA A 386 12.49 -0.27 5.38
CA ALA A 386 12.97 0.22 6.68
C ALA A 386 14.49 0.12 6.81
N THR A 387 15.07 1.01 7.60
CA THR A 387 16.49 0.97 7.99
C THR A 387 16.60 0.94 9.51
N ILE A 388 17.26 -0.09 10.03
CA ILE A 388 17.48 -0.32 11.46
C ILE A 388 18.98 -0.11 11.75
N LYS A 389 19.33 0.96 12.47
CA LYS A 389 20.72 1.19 12.89
C LYS A 389 21.06 0.30 14.08
N LYS A 390 21.98 -0.66 13.90
CA LYS A 390 22.49 -1.55 14.96
C LYS A 390 23.69 -0.95 15.69
N SER A 391 24.53 -0.19 15.00
CA SER A 391 25.64 0.58 15.58
C SER A 391 26.02 1.76 14.66
N ALA A 392 27.02 2.55 15.04
CA ALA A 392 27.51 3.68 14.22
C ALA A 392 27.93 3.27 12.81
N LEU A 393 28.43 2.04 12.65
CA LEU A 393 28.91 1.50 11.38
C LEU A 393 28.07 0.30 10.93
N LYS A 394 26.94 -0.02 11.55
CA LYS A 394 26.17 -1.21 11.18
C LYS A 394 24.70 -0.86 11.08
N ASP A 395 24.12 -1.09 9.92
CA ASP A 395 22.69 -0.95 9.68
C ASP A 395 22.12 -2.14 8.93
N THR A 396 20.84 -2.35 9.16
CA THR A 396 20.05 -3.42 8.55
C THR A 396 18.96 -2.78 7.73
N TRP A 397 18.91 -3.12 6.46
CA TRP A 397 17.91 -2.66 5.51
C TRP A 397 16.90 -3.76 5.29
N VAL A 398 15.62 -3.42 5.37
CA VAL A 398 14.52 -4.36 5.19
C VAL A 398 13.77 -3.97 3.93
N TYR A 399 13.63 -4.93 3.02
CA TYR A 399 12.88 -4.81 1.77
C TYR A 399 11.69 -5.77 1.81
N GLY A 400 10.49 -5.22 1.97
CA GLY A 400 9.28 -6.04 2.11
C GLY A 400 9.28 -6.89 3.39
N GLU A 401 8.73 -8.10 3.32
CA GLU A 401 8.69 -9.04 4.45
C GLU A 401 9.78 -10.11 4.39
N GLU A 402 10.49 -10.20 3.27
CA GLU A 402 11.25 -11.41 2.93
C GLU A 402 12.74 -11.13 2.79
N LEU A 403 13.19 -9.89 2.56
CA LEU A 403 14.60 -9.58 2.34
C LEU A 403 15.15 -8.63 3.41
N ILE A 404 16.19 -9.09 4.09
CA ILE A 404 16.93 -8.33 5.11
C ILE A 404 18.40 -8.26 4.70
N ILE A 405 18.95 -7.06 4.57
CA ILE A 405 20.34 -6.83 4.17
C ILE A 405 21.09 -6.15 5.33
N ASP A 406 22.17 -6.74 5.81
CA ASP A 406 23.06 -6.17 6.82
C ASP A 406 24.28 -5.54 6.13
N PHE A 407 24.55 -4.28 6.46
CA PHE A 407 25.72 -3.52 6.03
C PHE A 407 26.69 -3.28 7.20
N LEU A 408 27.97 -3.23 6.90
CA LEU A 408 29.02 -2.71 7.77
C LEU A 408 29.73 -1.57 7.02
N ARG A 409 29.67 -0.38 7.60
CA ARG A 409 29.89 0.91 6.94
C ARG A 409 28.90 1.03 5.78
N ASP A 410 29.39 0.88 4.56
CA ASP A 410 28.57 0.88 3.36
C ASP A 410 28.66 -0.43 2.60
N GLY A 411 29.52 -1.36 3.00
CA GLY A 411 29.66 -2.67 2.38
C GLY A 411 28.58 -3.64 2.88
N LEU A 412 27.91 -4.31 1.95
CA LEU A 412 27.02 -5.43 2.24
C LEU A 412 27.87 -6.53 2.87
N VAL A 413 27.41 -7.09 3.99
CA VAL A 413 28.09 -8.20 4.67
C VAL A 413 27.26 -9.46 4.63
N LYS A 414 25.93 -9.29 4.67
CA LYS A 414 25.00 -10.40 4.75
C LYS A 414 23.66 -9.98 4.18
N PHE A 415 22.95 -10.90 3.53
CA PHE A 415 21.51 -10.79 3.39
C PHE A 415 20.80 -12.08 3.78
N THR A 416 19.55 -11.94 4.19
CA THR A 416 18.69 -13.01 4.68
C THR A 416 17.40 -12.99 3.88
N LEU A 417 16.98 -14.16 3.39
CA LEU A 417 15.65 -14.38 2.82
C LEU A 417 14.79 -15.16 3.83
N GLU A 418 13.68 -14.60 4.29
CA GLU A 418 12.77 -15.20 5.27
C GLU A 418 11.39 -15.50 4.65
N THR A 419 10.77 -16.62 5.05
CA THR A 419 9.44 -17.01 4.51
C THR A 419 8.30 -16.35 5.26
N THR A 420 7.22 -16.01 4.55
CA THR A 420 5.95 -15.57 5.14
C THR A 420 4.77 -16.50 4.83
N ASN A 421 4.80 -17.77 5.26
CA ASN A 421 3.65 -18.71 5.18
C ASN A 421 2.92 -18.82 3.81
N SER A 422 3.51 -18.34 2.72
CA SER A 422 2.86 -18.26 1.41
C SER A 422 3.07 -19.57 0.63
N LYS A 423 2.07 -19.92 -0.18
CA LYS A 423 2.16 -21.09 -1.09
C LYS A 423 3.02 -20.70 -2.29
N TYR A 424 4.24 -21.22 -2.35
CA TYR A 424 5.16 -20.96 -3.47
C TYR A 424 4.85 -21.85 -4.68
N THR A 425 4.86 -21.28 -5.88
CA THR A 425 4.70 -21.99 -7.16
C THR A 425 6.08 -22.31 -7.73
N ARG A 426 6.35 -23.57 -8.01
CA ARG A 426 7.67 -24.04 -8.47
C ARG A 426 8.09 -23.36 -9.79
N GLN A 427 9.23 -22.68 -9.81
CA GLN A 427 9.90 -22.31 -11.06
C GLN A 427 10.80 -23.45 -11.55
N ASN A 428 10.90 -23.60 -12.86
CA ASN A 428 11.81 -24.57 -13.51
C ASN A 428 13.25 -24.00 -13.53
N CYS A 429 13.89 -23.89 -12.37
CA CYS A 429 15.31 -23.60 -12.28
C CYS A 429 16.03 -24.77 -11.61
N THR A 430 17.01 -25.34 -12.30
CA THR A 430 17.81 -26.48 -11.81
C THR A 430 18.95 -26.06 -10.88
N GLN A 431 19.29 -24.76 -10.82
CA GLN A 431 20.40 -24.21 -10.05
C GLN A 431 19.95 -23.02 -9.19
N CYS A 432 18.74 -23.09 -8.64
CA CYS A 432 18.21 -22.05 -7.76
C CYS A 432 17.92 -22.59 -6.37
N LEU A 433 18.10 -21.73 -5.36
CA LEU A 433 17.54 -21.90 -4.04
C LEU A 433 16.26 -21.08 -3.91
N TYR A 434 15.18 -21.66 -3.40
CA TYR A 434 13.96 -20.92 -3.08
C TYR A 434 13.42 -21.34 -1.72
N LEU A 435 12.78 -20.38 -1.05
CA LEU A 435 12.07 -20.64 0.19
C LEU A 435 10.94 -21.64 -0.07
N GLY A 436 10.81 -22.66 0.76
CA GLY A 436 9.89 -23.78 0.59
C GLY A 436 10.41 -24.94 -0.29
N GLN A 437 11.59 -24.83 -0.90
CA GLN A 437 12.22 -25.93 -1.66
C GLN A 437 12.48 -27.14 -0.76
N LEU A 438 12.19 -28.34 -1.25
CA LEU A 438 12.48 -29.54 -0.47
C LEU A 438 13.99 -29.76 -0.38
N LYS A 439 14.50 -30.18 0.79
CA LYS A 439 15.94 -30.47 1.00
C LYS A 439 16.55 -31.37 -0.09
N ARG A 440 15.78 -32.35 -0.59
CA ARG A 440 16.20 -33.29 -1.64
C ARG A 440 16.32 -32.69 -3.04
N GLU A 441 15.79 -31.48 -3.24
CA GLU A 441 15.82 -30.76 -4.52
C GLU A 441 17.01 -29.79 -4.61
N ILE A 442 17.80 -29.66 -3.54
CA ILE A 442 18.97 -28.78 -3.52
C ILE A 442 20.08 -29.38 -4.39
N PRO A 443 20.73 -28.59 -5.26
CA PRO A 443 21.81 -29.10 -6.09
C PRO A 443 23.03 -29.45 -5.23
N VAL A 444 23.33 -30.74 -5.15
CA VAL A 444 24.38 -31.30 -4.27
C VAL A 444 25.78 -30.80 -4.61
N GLN A 445 26.02 -30.38 -5.86
CA GLN A 445 27.33 -29.92 -6.31
C GLN A 445 27.83 -28.65 -5.64
N TYR A 446 26.95 -27.85 -5.03
CA TYR A 446 27.35 -26.64 -4.30
C TYR A 446 27.47 -26.86 -2.79
N VAL A 447 27.16 -28.05 -2.28
CA VAL A 447 27.07 -28.29 -0.85
C VAL A 447 28.44 -28.55 -0.25
N THR A 448 28.85 -27.72 0.69
CA THR A 448 30.15 -27.83 1.38
C THR A 448 30.04 -28.42 2.78
N THR A 449 28.88 -28.29 3.44
CA THR A 449 28.69 -28.87 4.78
C THR A 449 27.25 -29.32 4.98
N HIS A 450 27.08 -30.53 5.55
CA HIS A 450 25.78 -31.12 5.87
C HIS A 450 25.51 -31.09 7.38
N GLY A 451 24.41 -30.43 7.76
CA GLY A 451 23.76 -30.59 9.06
C GLY A 451 22.36 -31.20 8.90
N GLN A 452 21.80 -31.67 10.02
CA GLN A 452 20.42 -32.17 10.03
C GLN A 452 19.43 -31.04 9.68
N ARG A 453 19.59 -29.87 10.30
CA ARG A 453 18.70 -28.69 10.17
C ARG A 453 19.29 -27.53 9.36
N LYS A 454 20.55 -27.63 8.95
CA LYS A 454 21.23 -26.60 8.18
C LYS A 454 22.16 -27.21 7.14
N MET A 455 22.47 -26.45 6.11
CA MET A 455 23.43 -26.78 5.07
C MET A 455 24.21 -25.53 4.71
N THR A 456 25.50 -25.68 4.44
CA THR A 456 26.31 -24.62 3.84
C THR A 456 26.52 -24.98 2.38
N LEU A 457 26.29 -24.01 1.49
CA LEU A 457 26.63 -24.11 0.08
C LEU A 457 27.65 -23.03 -0.28
N GLU A 458 28.51 -23.28 -1.26
CA GLU A 458 29.43 -22.29 -1.80
C GLU A 458 29.28 -22.21 -3.31
N SER A 459 29.18 -20.98 -3.82
CA SER A 459 29.15 -20.70 -5.26
C SER A 459 29.60 -19.26 -5.51
N ASN A 460 30.44 -19.05 -6.52
CA ASN A 460 30.81 -17.71 -7.01
C ASN A 460 31.31 -16.72 -5.94
N GLY A 461 32.07 -17.19 -4.95
CA GLY A 461 32.60 -16.33 -3.87
C GLY A 461 31.57 -15.99 -2.76
N PHE A 462 30.43 -16.68 -2.74
CA PHE A 462 29.42 -16.56 -1.69
C PHE A 462 29.28 -17.87 -0.92
N SER A 463 29.01 -17.74 0.38
CA SER A 463 28.62 -18.84 1.26
C SER A 463 27.15 -18.69 1.63
N TYR A 464 26.36 -19.74 1.39
CA TYR A 464 24.93 -19.80 1.62
C TYR A 464 24.65 -20.73 2.79
N LEU A 465 24.24 -20.20 3.94
CA LEU A 465 23.73 -21.00 5.05
C LEU A 465 22.21 -21.15 4.91
N VAL A 466 21.80 -22.35 4.54
CA VAL A 466 20.40 -22.73 4.34
C VAL A 466 19.89 -23.46 5.57
N ALA A 467 18.80 -22.99 6.18
CA ALA A 467 18.14 -23.68 7.28
C ALA A 467 16.83 -24.32 6.81
N PHE A 468 16.48 -25.44 7.46
CA PHE A 468 15.32 -26.25 7.08
C PHE A 468 14.22 -26.26 8.14
N SER A 469 12.98 -26.34 7.68
CA SER A 469 11.80 -26.63 8.48
C SER A 469 11.91 -27.97 9.18
N GLU A 470 11.25 -28.10 10.33
CA GLU A 470 11.08 -29.40 10.98
C GLU A 470 10.00 -30.22 10.25
N GLY A 471 10.18 -31.55 10.18
CA GLY A 471 9.19 -32.48 9.62
C GLY A 471 9.77 -33.58 8.73
N LYS A 472 8.89 -34.48 8.24
CA LYS A 472 9.27 -35.62 7.37
C LYS A 472 9.82 -35.20 6.01
N SER A 473 9.44 -34.02 5.54
CA SER A 473 9.85 -33.45 4.26
C SER A 473 10.37 -32.03 4.51
N PRO A 474 11.58 -31.88 5.08
CA PRO A 474 12.14 -30.59 5.44
C PRO A 474 12.25 -29.68 4.21
N LYS A 475 11.77 -28.45 4.36
CA LYS A 475 11.80 -27.41 3.33
C LYS A 475 12.76 -26.30 3.74
N ILE A 476 13.29 -25.53 2.78
CA ILE A 476 14.09 -24.36 3.10
C ILE A 476 13.21 -23.30 3.75
N ASP A 477 13.57 -22.88 4.97
CA ASP A 477 12.85 -21.82 5.70
C ASP A 477 13.64 -20.51 5.80
N ASP A 478 14.96 -20.60 5.67
CA ASP A 478 15.86 -19.46 5.83
C ASP A 478 17.07 -19.67 4.93
N ILE A 479 17.46 -18.61 4.21
CA ILE A 479 18.70 -18.57 3.44
C ILE A 479 19.47 -17.34 3.88
N LYS A 480 20.64 -17.56 4.47
CA LYS A 480 21.60 -16.52 4.82
C LYS A 480 22.76 -16.56 3.85
N VAL A 481 23.06 -15.44 3.22
CA VAL A 481 24.17 -15.33 2.28
C VAL A 481 25.25 -14.46 2.88
N PHE A 482 26.48 -14.95 2.81
CA PHE A 482 27.69 -14.28 3.26
C PHE A 482 28.61 -14.10 2.07
N LEU A 483 29.27 -12.94 2.01
CA LEU A 483 30.40 -12.75 1.10
C LEU A 483 31.61 -13.49 1.69
N THR A 484 32.21 -14.36 0.90
CA THR A 484 33.48 -14.99 1.26
C THR A 484 34.59 -13.98 0.91
N PRO A 485 35.49 -13.67 1.86
CA PRO A 485 36.54 -12.66 1.66
C PRO A 485 37.53 -13.03 0.55
#